data_AF-A0A380RTM9-F1
#
_entry.id   AF-A0A380RTM9-F1
#
_cell.length_a   1.000
_cell.length_b   1.000
_cell.length_c   1.000
_cell.angle_alpha   90.00
_cell.angle_beta   90.00
_cell.angle_gamma   90.00
#
_symmetry.space_group_name_H-M   'P 1'
#
loop_
_entity.id
_entity.type
_entity.pdbx_description
1 polymer ?
#
loop_
_entity_poly.entity_id
_entity_poly.type
_entity_poly.pdbx_seq_one_letter_code
_entity_poly.pdbx_strand_id
1 'polypeptide(L)' 'MTLLLGILFLALFISAIVRGKFTYGQADYDFHEHPIQFVIVLIFILGVSALCFYRFIVEL' A
#
# COMPACT_ATOMS: atom_id res chain seq x y z
N MET A 1 -0.74 -12.56 -12.81
CA MET A 1 0.29 -11.59 -12.34
C MET A 1 -0.31 -10.50 -11.47
N THR A 2 -1.46 -9.94 -11.84
CA THR A 2 -2.24 -8.94 -11.07
C THR A 2 -2.61 -9.38 -9.66
N LEU A 3 -3.00 -10.65 -9.46
CA LEU A 3 -3.28 -11.22 -8.13
C LEU A 3 -2.08 -11.12 -7.18
N LEU A 4 -0.91 -11.56 -7.64
CA LEU A 4 0.31 -11.57 -6.83
C LEU A 4 0.75 -10.14 -6.48
N LEU A 5 0.60 -9.20 -7.41
CA LEU A 5 0.80 -7.76 -7.16
C LEU A 5 -0.18 -7.22 -6.10
N GLY A 6 -1.47 -7.55 -6.21
CA GLY A 6 -2.51 -7.13 -5.27
C GLY A 6 -2.22 -7.60 -3.84
N ILE A 7 -1.81 -8.86 -3.68
CA ILE A 7 -1.39 -9.44 -2.39
C ILE A 7 -0.14 -8.73 -1.84
N LEU A 8 0.85 -8.43 -2.68
CA LEU A 8 2.06 -7.71 -2.27
C LEU A 8 1.75 -6.31 -1.75
N PHE A 9 0.94 -5.53 -2.48
CA PHE A 9 0.53 -4.19 -2.04
C PHE A 9 -0.32 -4.24 -0.77
N LEU A 10 -1.16 -5.27 -0.62
CA LEU A 10 -1.95 -5.46 0.59
C LEU A 10 -1.05 -5.80 1.80
N ALA A 11 -0.06 -6.66 1.63
CA ALA A 11 0.91 -6.99 2.67
C ALA A 11 1.74 -5.77 3.08
N LEU A 12 2.12 -4.93 2.11
CA LEU A 12 2.81 -3.66 2.35
C LEU A 12 1.92 -2.68 3.15
N PHE A 13 0.64 -2.56 2.76
CA PHE A 13 -0.36 -1.74 3.47
C PHE A 13 -0.52 -2.16 4.92
N ILE A 14 -0.73 -3.45 5.18
CA ILE A 14 -0.87 -4.00 6.53
C ILE A 14 0.41 -3.75 7.34
N SER A 15 1.58 -4.00 6.75
CA SER A 15 2.87 -3.78 7.42
C SER A 15 3.07 -2.31 7.79
N ALA A 16 2.70 -1.38 6.91
CA ALA A 16 2.78 0.06 7.15
C ALA A 16 1.87 0.48 8.33
N ILE A 17 0.62 -0.01 8.38
CA ILE A 17 -0.30 0.27 9.50
C ILE A 17 0.26 -0.25 10.82
N VAL A 18 0.69 -1.52 10.86
CA VAL A 18 1.15 -2.16 12.10
C VAL A 18 2.41 -1.50 12.65
N ARG A 19 3.34 -1.11 11.78
CA ARG A 19 4.61 -0.49 12.19
C ARG A 19 4.50 1.02 12.38
N GLY A 20 3.47 1.67 11.84
CA GLY A 20 3.35 3.13 11.79
C GLY A 20 4.44 3.82 10.95
N LYS A 21 5.24 3.03 10.22
CA LYS A 21 6.34 3.52 9.38
C LYS A 21 6.65 2.55 8.25
N PHE A 22 7.11 3.08 7.12
CA PHE A 22 7.63 2.30 6.00
C PHE A 22 8.63 3.12 5.18
N THR A 23 9.56 2.43 4.53
CA THR A 23 10.55 3.04 3.64
C THR A 23 10.23 2.65 2.21
N TYR A 24 10.17 3.63 1.31
CA TYR A 24 9.94 3.39 -0.12
C TYR A 24 10.85 4.30 -0.95
N GLY A 25 11.71 3.70 -1.79
CA GLY A 25 12.51 4.44 -2.75
C GLY A 25 13.41 5.51 -2.12
N GLN A 26 14.12 5.19 -1.04
CA GLN A 26 14.96 6.11 -0.24
C GLN A 26 14.20 7.17 0.56
N ALA A 27 12.87 7.18 0.53
CA ALA A 27 12.05 8.03 1.39
C ALA A 27 11.51 7.23 2.58
N ASP A 28 11.75 7.73 3.79
CA ASP A 28 11.18 7.21 5.03
C ASP A 28 9.87 7.94 5.32
N TYR A 29 8.80 7.17 5.51
CA TYR A 29 7.48 7.67 5.89
C TYR A 29 7.18 7.21 7.30
N ASP A 30 7.08 8.14 8.24
CA ASP A 30 6.67 7.90 9.63
C ASP A 30 5.37 8.64 9.93
N PHE A 31 4.41 7.94 10.54
CA PHE A 31 3.14 8.53 10.95
C PHE A 31 3.31 9.59 12.03
N HIS A 32 4.31 9.47 12.91
CA HIS A 32 4.53 10.44 13.98
C HIS A 32 5.12 11.76 13.47
N GLU A 33 6.03 11.69 12.50
CA GLU A 33 6.69 12.87 11.95
C GLU A 33 5.84 13.55 10.87
N HIS A 34 5.24 12.75 9.97
CA HIS A 34 4.52 13.24 8.80
C HIS A 34 3.19 12.49 8.60
N PRO A 35 2.20 12.65 9.51
CA PRO A 35 0.96 11.88 9.51
C PRO A 35 0.16 12.03 8.22
N ILE A 36 0.11 13.25 7.65
CA ILE A 36 -0.65 13.52 6.43
C ILE A 36 -0.02 12.79 5.22
N GLN A 37 1.30 12.91 5.05
CA GLN A 37 2.01 12.25 3.96
C GLN A 37 1.90 10.73 4.09
N PHE A 38 2.06 10.20 5.31
CA PHE A 38 1.89 8.79 5.60
C PHE A 38 0.50 8.29 5.17
N VAL A 39 -0.57 8.98 5.57
CA VAL A 39 -1.96 8.60 5.24
C VAL A 39 -2.21 8.68 3.73
N ILE A 40 -1.71 9.70 3.04
CA ILE A 40 -1.86 9.84 1.58
C ILE A 40 -1.25 8.63 0.86
N VAL A 41 -0.02 8.26 1.23
CA VAL A 41 0.65 7.11 0.61
C VAL A 41 -0.04 5.79 0.98
N LEU A 42 -0.54 5.67 2.21
CA LEU A 42 -1.29 4.51 2.66
C LEU A 42 -2.58 4.30 1.84
N ILE A 43 -3.34 5.37 1.60
CA ILE A 43 -4.55 5.35 0.77
C ILE A 43 -4.18 5.00 -0.68
N PHE A 44 -3.07 5.54 -1.19
CA PHE A 44 -2.59 5.21 -2.54
C PHE A 44 -2.27 3.72 -2.68
N ILE A 45 -1.52 3.14 -1.74
CA ILE A 45 -1.19 1.70 -1.72
C ILE A 45 -2.47 0.86 -1.69
N LEU A 46 -3.44 1.25 -0.86
CA LEU A 46 -4.73 0.56 -0.77
C LEU A 46 -5.50 0.63 -2.09
N GLY A 47 -5.55 1.80 -2.73
CA GLY A 47 -6.21 2.00 -4.01
C GLY A 47 -5.58 1.16 -5.13
N VAL A 48 -4.25 1.11 -5.20
CA VAL A 48 -3.52 0.26 -6.16
C VAL A 48 -3.80 -1.21 -5.90
N SER A 49 -3.77 -1.65 -4.63
CA SER A 49 -4.11 -3.03 -4.26
C SER A 49 -5.54 -3.40 -4.71
N ALA A 50 -6.52 -2.54 -4.40
CA ALA A 50 -7.92 -2.74 -4.80
C ALA A 50 -8.08 -2.79 -6.33
N LEU A 51 -7.37 -1.94 -7.07
CA LEU A 51 -7.37 -1.95 -8.54
C LEU A 51 -6.78 -3.24 -9.10
N CYS A 52 -5.68 -3.75 -8.52
CA CYS A 52 -5.09 -5.04 -8.89
C CYS A 52 -6.07 -6.21 -8.66
N PHE A 53 -6.77 -6.21 -7.52
CA PHE A 53 -7.79 -7.24 -7.24
C PHE A 53 -9.00 -7.11 -8.17
N TYR A 54 -9.48 -5.90 -8.43
CA TYR A 54 -10.58 -5.66 -9.37
C TYR A 54 -10.24 -6.14 -10.78
N ARG A 55 -9.05 -5.77 -11.29
CA ARG A 55 -8.56 -6.24 -12.59
C ARG A 55 -8.46 -7.76 -12.63
N PHE A 56 -7.93 -8.38 -11.57
CA PHE A 56 -7.90 -9.84 -11.48
C PHE A 56 -9.29 -10.48 -11.53
N ILE A 57 -10.29 -9.92 -10.84
CA ILE A 57 -11.67 -10.45 -10.84
C ILE A 57 -12.33 -10.28 -12.21
N VAL A 58 -12.11 -9.16 -12.89
CA VAL A 58 -12.70 -8.88 -14.21
C VAL A 58 -12.01 -9.66 -15.33
N GLU A 59 -10.72 -9.95 -15.19
CA GLU A 59 -9.93 -10.76 -16.14
C GLU A 59 -10.07 -12.28 -15.90
N LEU A 60 -10.84 -12.69 -14.88
CA LEU A 60 -11.15 -14.09 -14.55
C LEU A 60 -12.31 -14.64 -15.39
#